data_AF-A0A923L6I6-F1
#
_entry.id   AF-A0A923L6I6-F1
#
_cell.length_a   1.000
_cell.length_b   1.000
_cell.length_c   1.000
_cell.angle_alpha   90.00
_cell.angle_beta   90.00
_cell.angle_gamma   90.00
#
_symmetry.space_group_name_H-M   'P 1'
#
loop_
_entity.id
_entity.type
_entity.pdbx_description
1 polymer ?
#
loop_
_entity_poly.entity_id
_entity_poly.type
_entity_poly.pdbx_seq_one_letter_code
_entity_poly.pdbx_strand_id
1 'polypeptide(L)'
;MRIRDLLLINILLLLIILLSQSSGWYLTLLTVAQLIFVPSILYLLREDFNKVFGRFLPYSVLMSSIAVFLLYFVHNQTLIFLLSTIYLLFTCLLAIGGIIRFVSRGFIYFEEFLIDIGFIYLAIGGAWFFAYQVKLDVGFSPMITWLTSIHFHYSAFLFPVFLGLLGRMINRNRLFILAGMMIIISPWIVAFGITFSVFIEVLSVILYIVGIYISIYFSIKAPISSNIQRVLINLSFGSLGISILFSFIYAFGNLTGLYSLGIDRMIESHGLINAVLFAFIGLIGWSIDIPNSRVTKTLFPVSQIKGKCIIGEKILEDKRGDYVHNGLVDRMEKFFTVESDSMANNIQDFYENTNDYELYAEVKWSRWFLPFAAIYKLISRLMKQINLPLSKKQIEMTGRIIDVEDSKDGRENVRAWIRKINNETVFVALYSEHETSGVRYMNIALPLPRTTMTGILALQQQGSGLCLTSKRLSKYSDAGIYLTIGKSNMKLPLEEQFDMKQLDNGCLQALHQMWIFSLPFLRIKYDIKKKGNLV
;
A
#
# COMPACT_ATOMS: atom_id res chain seq x y z
N MET A 1 -20.22 -18.01 -17.37
CA MET A 1 -20.72 -16.76 -17.98
C MET A 1 -19.54 -15.93 -18.47
N ARG A 2 -19.53 -15.48 -19.74
CA ARG A 2 -18.46 -14.60 -20.24
C ARG A 2 -18.80 -13.17 -19.80
N ILE A 3 -17.81 -12.39 -19.38
CA ILE A 3 -18.07 -11.03 -18.87
C ILE A 3 -18.55 -10.08 -19.98
N ARG A 4 -18.21 -10.33 -21.25
CA ARG A 4 -18.80 -9.62 -22.38
C ARG A 4 -20.33 -9.73 -22.41
N ASP A 5 -20.86 -10.91 -22.09
CA ASP A 5 -22.31 -11.14 -22.06
C ASP A 5 -22.95 -10.33 -20.92
N LEU A 6 -22.23 -10.15 -19.80
CA LEU A 6 -22.70 -9.30 -18.68
C LEU A 6 -22.79 -7.83 -19.05
N LEU A 7 -21.82 -7.30 -19.80
CA LEU A 7 -21.86 -5.90 -20.22
C LEU A 7 -23.05 -5.65 -21.15
N LEU A 8 -23.36 -6.57 -22.06
CA LEU A 8 -24.55 -6.49 -22.91
C LEU A 8 -25.84 -6.53 -22.08
N ILE A 9 -25.92 -7.42 -21.08
CA ILE A 9 -27.05 -7.47 -20.14
C ILE A 9 -27.19 -6.12 -19.42
N ASN A 10 -26.11 -5.57 -18.88
CA ASN A 10 -26.16 -4.30 -18.16
C ASN A 10 -26.57 -3.11 -19.05
N ILE A 11 -26.13 -3.09 -20.30
CA ILE A 11 -26.59 -2.11 -21.30
C ILE A 11 -28.10 -2.24 -21.51
N LEU A 12 -28.61 -3.46 -21.68
CA LEU A 12 -30.04 -3.70 -21.84
C LEU A 12 -30.83 -3.25 -20.59
N LEU A 13 -30.36 -3.59 -19.38
CA LEU A 13 -30.98 -3.15 -18.13
C LEU A 13 -31.03 -1.62 -18.03
N LEU A 14 -29.93 -0.94 -18.39
CA LEU A 14 -29.87 0.52 -18.40
C LEU A 14 -30.84 1.11 -19.44
N LEU A 15 -30.93 0.55 -20.64
CA LEU A 15 -31.87 1.00 -21.67
C LEU A 15 -33.32 0.87 -21.21
N ILE A 16 -33.68 -0.23 -20.54
CA ILE A 16 -35.02 -0.42 -19.96
C ILE A 16 -35.30 0.65 -18.89
N ILE A 17 -34.34 0.96 -18.01
CA ILE A 17 -34.49 2.02 -16.99
C ILE A 17 -34.72 3.37 -17.68
N LEU A 18 -33.93 3.72 -18.69
CA LEU A 18 -34.04 4.97 -19.43
C LEU A 18 -35.40 5.10 -20.15
N LEU A 19 -35.91 4.02 -20.74
CA LEU A 19 -37.21 4.01 -21.43
C LEU A 19 -38.40 4.04 -20.47
N SER A 20 -38.24 3.50 -19.25
CA SER A 20 -39.32 3.39 -18.26
C SER A 20 -39.37 4.59 -17.31
N GLN A 21 -38.55 5.62 -17.52
CA GLN A 21 -38.19 6.56 -16.47
C GLN A 21 -39.29 7.58 -16.14
N SER A 22 -39.65 7.68 -14.85
CA SER A 22 -40.47 8.75 -14.26
C SER A 22 -39.72 9.59 -13.20
N SER A 23 -38.46 9.25 -12.91
CA SER A 23 -37.59 9.86 -11.89
C SER A 23 -36.66 10.94 -12.46
N GLY A 24 -36.07 11.77 -11.59
CA GLY A 24 -35.12 12.82 -11.99
C GLY A 24 -33.91 12.30 -12.78
N TRP A 25 -33.58 12.96 -13.89
CA TRP A 25 -32.55 12.54 -14.86
C TRP A 25 -31.15 12.34 -14.23
N TYR A 26 -30.81 13.11 -13.19
CA TYR A 26 -29.50 13.07 -12.55
C TYR A 26 -29.24 11.74 -11.82
N LEU A 27 -30.29 11.07 -11.34
CA LEU A 27 -30.16 9.76 -10.67
C LEU A 27 -29.57 8.71 -11.61
N THR A 28 -29.84 8.84 -12.91
CA THR A 28 -29.28 7.99 -13.96
C THR A 28 -27.76 8.04 -14.00
N LEU A 29 -27.12 9.17 -13.65
CA LEU A 29 -25.66 9.28 -13.66
C LEU A 29 -25.02 8.24 -12.74
N LEU A 30 -25.53 8.10 -11.52
CA LEU A 30 -25.06 7.07 -10.59
C LEU A 30 -25.34 5.66 -11.13
N THR A 31 -26.54 5.43 -11.66
CA THR A 31 -26.93 4.14 -12.23
C THR A 31 -26.05 3.70 -13.40
N VAL A 32 -25.62 4.63 -14.26
CA VAL A 32 -24.64 4.37 -15.32
C VAL A 32 -23.31 3.93 -14.72
N ALA A 33 -22.84 4.55 -13.64
CA ALA A 33 -21.63 4.09 -12.97
C ALA A 33 -21.78 2.68 -12.39
N GLN A 34 -22.93 2.36 -11.79
CA GLN A 34 -23.21 1.07 -11.17
C GLN A 34 -23.35 -0.07 -12.19
N LEU A 35 -24.03 0.18 -13.32
CA LEU A 35 -24.32 -0.84 -14.33
C LEU A 35 -23.24 -0.92 -15.42
N ILE A 36 -22.61 0.20 -15.79
CA ILE A 36 -21.68 0.25 -16.92
C ILE A 36 -20.25 0.40 -16.42
N PHE A 37 -19.92 1.47 -15.68
CA PHE A 37 -18.52 1.79 -15.40
C PHE A 37 -17.85 0.80 -14.43
N VAL A 38 -18.47 0.52 -13.28
CA VAL A 38 -17.93 -0.45 -12.31
C VAL A 38 -17.74 -1.84 -12.95
N PRO A 39 -18.75 -2.45 -13.61
CA PRO A 39 -18.59 -3.75 -14.27
C PRO A 39 -17.53 -3.74 -15.39
N SER A 40 -17.41 -2.64 -16.13
CA SER A 40 -16.41 -2.52 -17.19
C SER A 40 -14.98 -2.44 -16.64
N ILE A 41 -14.75 -1.69 -15.55
CA ILE A 41 -13.43 -1.70 -14.87
C ILE A 41 -13.08 -3.10 -14.37
N LEU A 42 -14.04 -3.81 -13.78
CA LEU A 42 -13.83 -5.19 -13.31
C LEU A 42 -13.52 -6.14 -14.46
N TYR A 43 -14.07 -5.90 -15.66
CA TYR A 43 -13.71 -6.62 -16.86
C TYR A 43 -12.26 -6.33 -17.28
N LEU A 44 -11.87 -5.06 -17.37
CA LEU A 44 -10.52 -4.65 -17.78
C LEU A 44 -9.44 -5.18 -16.83
N LEU A 45 -9.72 -5.23 -15.53
CA LEU A 45 -8.76 -5.63 -14.51
C LEU A 45 -8.90 -7.10 -14.07
N ARG A 46 -9.69 -7.90 -14.77
CA ARG A 46 -10.03 -9.28 -14.36
C ARG A 46 -8.79 -10.15 -14.13
N GLU A 47 -7.80 -10.06 -15.01
CA GLU A 47 -6.59 -10.87 -14.96
C GLU A 47 -5.67 -10.50 -13.80
N ASP A 48 -5.83 -9.28 -13.27
CA ASP A 48 -5.03 -8.84 -12.14
C ASP A 48 -5.57 -9.38 -10.79
N PHE A 49 -6.79 -9.92 -10.75
CA PHE A 49 -7.35 -10.55 -9.55
C PHE A 49 -6.86 -11.99 -9.40
N ASN A 50 -6.83 -12.48 -8.15
CA ASN A 50 -6.50 -13.88 -7.92
C ASN A 50 -7.56 -14.82 -8.56
N LYS A 51 -7.16 -16.04 -8.92
CA LYS A 51 -8.03 -17.00 -9.66
C LYS A 51 -9.37 -17.27 -8.98
N VAL A 52 -9.38 -17.33 -7.65
CA VAL A 52 -10.60 -17.61 -6.87
C VAL A 52 -11.57 -16.43 -6.97
N PHE A 53 -11.10 -15.23 -6.66
CA PHE A 53 -11.89 -14.00 -6.71
C PHE A 53 -12.41 -13.75 -8.14
N GLY A 54 -11.55 -13.89 -9.15
CA GLY A 54 -11.93 -13.73 -10.56
C GLY A 54 -12.95 -14.76 -11.09
N ARG A 55 -13.11 -15.91 -10.40
CA ARG A 55 -14.14 -16.92 -10.74
C ARG A 55 -15.52 -16.52 -10.25
N PHE A 56 -15.63 -15.94 -9.05
CA PHE A 56 -16.90 -15.55 -8.45
C PHE A 56 -17.39 -14.17 -8.91
N LEU A 57 -16.45 -13.29 -9.30
CA LEU A 57 -16.73 -11.91 -9.67
C LEU A 57 -17.89 -11.72 -10.69
N PRO A 58 -18.01 -12.50 -11.78
CA PRO A 58 -19.09 -12.31 -12.75
C PRO A 58 -20.50 -12.53 -12.16
N TYR A 59 -20.63 -13.48 -11.22
CA TYR A 59 -21.91 -13.77 -10.58
C TYR A 59 -22.30 -12.65 -9.62
N SER A 60 -21.34 -12.15 -8.83
CA SER A 60 -21.56 -11.02 -7.94
C SER A 60 -21.96 -9.76 -8.71
N VAL A 61 -21.33 -9.49 -9.86
CA VAL A 61 -21.70 -8.38 -10.76
C VAL A 61 -23.13 -8.53 -11.27
N LEU A 62 -23.52 -9.71 -11.74
CA LEU A 62 -24.90 -9.93 -12.22
C LEU A 62 -25.93 -9.68 -11.11
N MET A 63 -25.69 -10.24 -9.92
CA MET A 63 -26.58 -10.06 -8.77
C MET A 63 -26.71 -8.58 -8.39
N SER A 64 -25.60 -7.84 -8.35
CA SER A 64 -25.62 -6.40 -8.05
C SER A 64 -26.32 -5.60 -9.15
N SER A 65 -26.11 -5.92 -10.43
CA SER A 65 -26.77 -5.25 -11.54
C SER A 65 -28.28 -5.45 -11.52
N ILE A 66 -28.74 -6.67 -11.28
CA ILE A 66 -30.17 -6.98 -11.14
C ILE A 66 -30.74 -6.25 -9.92
N ALA A 67 -30.02 -6.20 -8.81
CA ALA A 67 -30.48 -5.49 -7.61
C ALA A 67 -30.67 -3.98 -7.86
N VAL A 68 -29.69 -3.33 -8.48
CA VAL A 68 -29.77 -1.91 -8.87
C VAL A 68 -30.90 -1.68 -9.87
N PHE A 69 -31.07 -2.57 -10.84
CA PHE A 69 -32.17 -2.49 -11.81
C PHE A 69 -33.55 -2.59 -11.14
N LEU A 70 -33.76 -3.58 -10.27
CA LEU A 70 -35.05 -3.80 -9.62
C LEU A 70 -35.44 -2.66 -8.67
N LEU A 71 -34.48 -1.92 -8.10
CA LEU A 71 -34.76 -0.75 -7.27
C LEU A 71 -35.61 0.31 -7.97
N TYR A 72 -35.58 0.39 -9.31
CA TYR A 72 -36.40 1.33 -10.08
C TYR A 72 -37.89 0.95 -10.15
N PHE A 73 -38.23 -0.32 -9.92
CA PHE A 73 -39.59 -0.84 -10.09
C PHE A 73 -40.27 -1.21 -8.77
N VAL A 74 -39.52 -1.16 -7.67
CA VAL A 74 -39.97 -1.58 -6.35
C VAL A 74 -40.30 -0.37 -5.49
N HIS A 75 -41.48 -0.42 -4.85
CA HIS A 75 -41.94 0.62 -3.91
C HIS A 75 -41.96 0.13 -2.45
N ASN A 76 -41.80 -1.18 -2.23
CA ASN A 76 -41.81 -1.80 -0.90
C ASN A 76 -40.47 -1.56 -0.18
N GLN A 77 -40.54 -1.01 1.03
CA GLN A 77 -39.35 -0.64 1.83
C GLN A 77 -38.46 -1.84 2.18
N THR A 78 -39.03 -3.00 2.49
CA THR A 78 -38.27 -4.23 2.79
C THR A 78 -37.47 -4.70 1.58
N LEU A 79 -38.07 -4.65 0.39
CA LEU A 79 -37.38 -4.99 -0.85
C LEU A 79 -36.31 -3.94 -1.21
N ILE A 80 -36.56 -2.64 -1.01
CA ILE A 80 -35.55 -1.58 -1.20
C ILE A 80 -34.34 -1.82 -0.30
N PHE A 81 -34.58 -2.12 0.98
CA PHE A 81 -33.54 -2.46 1.94
C PHE A 81 -32.72 -3.67 1.49
N LEU A 82 -33.38 -4.76 1.08
CA LEU A 82 -32.70 -5.98 0.64
C LEU A 82 -31.86 -5.74 -0.63
N LEU A 83 -32.43 -5.11 -1.65
CA LEU A 83 -31.76 -4.87 -2.93
C LEU A 83 -30.58 -3.89 -2.79
N SER A 84 -30.75 -2.81 -2.02
CA SER A 84 -29.64 -1.89 -1.73
C SER A 84 -28.53 -2.54 -0.88
N THR A 85 -28.89 -3.46 0.03
CA THR A 85 -27.91 -4.28 0.77
C THR A 85 -27.11 -5.19 -0.15
N ILE A 86 -27.73 -5.79 -1.17
CA ILE A 86 -27.00 -6.60 -2.16
C ILE A 86 -25.93 -5.77 -2.86
N TYR A 87 -26.25 -4.53 -3.26
CA TYR A 87 -25.27 -3.63 -3.87
C TYR A 87 -24.15 -3.24 -2.89
N LEU A 88 -24.48 -2.95 -1.62
CA LEU A 88 -23.49 -2.67 -0.58
C LEU A 88 -22.53 -3.85 -0.35
N LEU A 89 -23.05 -5.07 -0.22
CA LEU A 89 -22.23 -6.27 -0.05
C LEU A 89 -21.31 -6.50 -1.26
N PHE A 90 -21.79 -6.20 -2.47
CA PHE A 90 -20.99 -6.24 -3.68
C PHE A 90 -19.82 -5.24 -3.62
N THR A 91 -20.05 -3.98 -3.26
CA THR A 91 -18.94 -3.00 -3.17
C THR A 91 -17.96 -3.34 -2.03
N CYS A 92 -18.44 -3.89 -0.90
CA CYS A 92 -17.58 -4.42 0.15
C CYS A 92 -16.71 -5.61 -0.33
N LEU A 93 -17.26 -6.51 -1.15
CA LEU A 93 -16.50 -7.60 -1.76
C LEU A 93 -15.37 -7.05 -2.65
N LEU A 94 -15.64 -5.99 -3.43
CA LEU A 94 -14.62 -5.34 -4.24
C LEU A 94 -13.53 -4.68 -3.39
N ALA A 95 -13.90 -4.02 -2.29
CA ALA A 95 -12.94 -3.46 -1.34
C ALA A 95 -12.03 -4.54 -0.73
N ILE A 96 -12.58 -5.72 -0.38
CA ILE A 96 -11.78 -6.87 0.05
C ILE A 96 -10.81 -7.30 -1.06
N GLY A 97 -11.26 -7.31 -2.31
CA GLY A 97 -10.40 -7.55 -3.48
C GLY A 97 -9.24 -6.55 -3.56
N GLY A 98 -9.53 -5.25 -3.39
CA GLY A 98 -8.52 -4.18 -3.32
C GLY A 98 -7.52 -4.38 -2.17
N ILE A 99 -8.00 -4.73 -0.97
CA ILE A 99 -7.14 -5.00 0.19
C ILE A 99 -6.23 -6.21 -0.06
N ILE A 100 -6.75 -7.30 -0.62
CA ILE A 100 -5.96 -8.50 -0.93
C ILE A 100 -4.85 -8.18 -1.93
N ARG A 101 -5.17 -7.40 -2.98
CA ARG A 101 -4.18 -6.95 -3.97
C ARG A 101 -3.10 -6.09 -3.31
N PHE A 102 -3.52 -5.12 -2.50
CA PHE A 102 -2.60 -4.25 -1.77
C PHE A 102 -1.66 -5.04 -0.86
N VAL A 103 -2.19 -5.96 -0.05
CA VAL A 103 -1.38 -6.82 0.85
C VAL A 103 -0.40 -7.70 0.07
N SER A 104 -0.72 -8.08 -1.17
CA SER A 104 0.18 -8.89 -1.99
C SER A 104 1.37 -8.13 -2.59
N ARG A 105 1.34 -6.79 -2.57
CA ARG A 105 2.27 -5.92 -3.32
C ARG A 105 2.94 -4.87 -2.45
N GLY A 106 2.23 -4.36 -1.45
CA GLY A 106 2.65 -3.25 -0.59
C GLY A 106 2.71 -1.92 -1.32
N PHE A 107 3.52 -1.00 -0.79
CA PHE A 107 3.59 0.39 -1.24
C PHE A 107 4.56 0.64 -2.41
N ILE A 108 5.23 -0.39 -2.94
CA ILE A 108 6.23 -0.24 -4.02
C ILE A 108 5.58 0.29 -5.30
N TYR A 109 4.39 -0.24 -5.60
CA TYR A 109 3.70 -0.02 -6.85
C TYR A 109 2.56 0.96 -6.61
N PHE A 110 2.91 2.24 -6.46
CA PHE A 110 1.95 3.31 -6.18
C PHE A 110 0.80 3.36 -7.20
N GLU A 111 1.09 3.08 -8.48
CA GLU A 111 0.09 2.94 -9.53
C GLU A 111 -0.92 1.82 -9.28
N GLU A 112 -0.48 0.71 -8.68
CA GLU A 112 -1.38 -0.37 -8.27
C GLU A 112 -2.14 0.01 -7.00
N PHE A 113 -1.50 0.71 -6.07
CA PHE A 113 -2.16 1.23 -4.89
C PHE A 113 -3.31 2.19 -5.25
N LEU A 114 -3.17 3.01 -6.29
CA LEU A 114 -4.25 3.86 -6.81
C LEU A 114 -5.46 3.05 -7.32
N ILE A 115 -5.22 1.90 -7.95
CA ILE A 115 -6.28 0.98 -8.36
C ILE A 115 -6.93 0.33 -7.13
N ASP A 116 -6.10 -0.14 -6.19
CA ASP A 116 -6.54 -0.85 -4.99
C ASP A 116 -7.37 0.06 -4.07
N ILE A 117 -6.93 1.31 -3.85
CA ILE A 117 -7.67 2.30 -3.05
C ILE A 117 -8.97 2.71 -3.73
N GLY A 118 -9.02 2.74 -5.07
CA GLY A 118 -10.27 2.97 -5.80
C GLY A 118 -11.32 1.93 -5.44
N PHE A 119 -10.97 0.64 -5.43
CA PHE A 119 -11.89 -0.42 -5.01
C PHE A 119 -12.32 -0.30 -3.55
N ILE A 120 -11.44 0.15 -2.66
CA ILE A 120 -11.77 0.39 -1.25
C ILE A 120 -12.75 1.56 -1.11
N TYR A 121 -12.52 2.66 -1.82
CA TYR A 121 -13.39 3.83 -1.83
C TYR A 121 -14.76 3.54 -2.44
N LEU A 122 -14.86 2.62 -3.39
CA LEU A 122 -16.15 2.19 -3.93
C LEU A 122 -17.09 1.61 -2.85
N ALA A 123 -16.57 0.96 -1.80
CA ALA A 123 -17.39 0.49 -0.67
C ALA A 123 -18.03 1.64 0.10
N ILE A 124 -17.32 2.77 0.25
CA ILE A 124 -17.87 3.99 0.83
C ILE A 124 -19.02 4.48 -0.06
N GLY A 125 -18.82 4.53 -1.39
CA GLY A 125 -19.89 4.87 -2.34
C GLY A 125 -21.13 3.97 -2.20
N GLY A 126 -20.93 2.66 -2.06
CA GLY A 126 -22.03 1.72 -1.82
C GLY A 126 -22.76 1.95 -0.49
N ALA A 127 -22.04 2.32 0.57
CA ALA A 127 -22.64 2.63 1.88
C ALA A 127 -23.51 3.91 1.82
N TRP A 128 -23.04 4.95 1.14
CA TRP A 128 -23.81 6.17 0.91
C TRP A 128 -25.00 5.95 -0.03
N PHE A 129 -24.87 5.08 -1.04
CA PHE A 129 -26.01 4.65 -1.86
C PHE A 129 -27.06 3.92 -1.03
N PHE A 130 -26.64 2.99 -0.18
CA PHE A 130 -27.54 2.28 0.72
C PHE A 130 -28.27 3.26 1.64
N ALA A 131 -27.55 4.16 2.31
CA ALA A 131 -28.12 5.19 3.18
C ALA A 131 -29.15 6.06 2.45
N TYR A 132 -28.86 6.46 1.21
CA TYR A 132 -29.80 7.20 0.36
C TYR A 132 -31.09 6.40 0.08
N GLN A 133 -30.96 5.13 -0.33
CA GLN A 133 -32.11 4.29 -0.71
C GLN A 133 -33.05 4.02 0.46
N VAL A 134 -32.51 3.74 1.65
CA VAL A 134 -33.32 3.45 2.85
C VAL A 134 -33.70 4.72 3.63
N LYS A 135 -33.34 5.90 3.12
CA LYS A 135 -33.58 7.22 3.76
C LYS A 135 -33.01 7.29 5.19
N LEU A 136 -31.81 6.74 5.37
CA LEU A 136 -31.10 6.78 6.64
C LEU A 136 -30.72 8.22 6.99
N ASP A 137 -31.05 8.67 8.20
CA ASP A 137 -30.58 9.96 8.69
C ASP A 137 -29.10 9.86 9.08
N VAL A 138 -28.25 10.40 8.22
CA VAL A 138 -26.79 10.48 8.40
C VAL A 138 -26.34 11.90 8.78
N GLY A 139 -27.28 12.79 9.14
CA GLY A 139 -27.00 14.19 9.45
C GLY A 139 -26.81 15.11 8.24
N PHE A 140 -27.12 14.62 7.03
CA PHE A 140 -27.02 15.37 5.78
C PHE A 140 -28.32 15.28 4.97
N SER A 141 -28.54 16.24 4.07
CA SER A 141 -29.69 16.20 3.17
C SER A 141 -29.65 14.95 2.26
N PRO A 142 -30.81 14.47 1.76
CA PRO A 142 -30.84 13.37 0.80
C PRO A 142 -29.98 13.64 -0.43
N MET A 143 -29.91 14.91 -0.85
CA MET A 143 -29.10 15.32 -1.99
C MET A 143 -27.60 15.19 -1.72
N ILE A 144 -27.11 15.64 -0.57
CA ILE A 144 -25.70 15.48 -0.18
C ILE A 144 -25.37 14.00 -0.01
N THR A 145 -26.27 13.21 0.58
CA THR A 145 -26.10 11.76 0.75
C THR A 145 -25.91 11.06 -0.61
N TRP A 146 -26.74 11.41 -1.60
CA TRP A 146 -26.61 10.91 -2.96
C TRP A 146 -25.35 11.43 -3.67
N LEU A 147 -25.05 12.72 -3.53
CA LEU A 147 -23.85 13.34 -4.10
C LEU A 147 -22.58 12.65 -3.57
N THR A 148 -22.51 12.34 -2.28
CA THR A 148 -21.37 11.60 -1.73
C THR A 148 -21.25 10.23 -2.37
N SER A 149 -22.35 9.49 -2.53
CA SER A 149 -22.33 8.19 -3.25
C SER A 149 -21.74 8.31 -4.66
N ILE A 150 -22.23 9.25 -5.48
CA ILE A 150 -21.75 9.39 -6.87
C ILE A 150 -20.28 9.83 -6.93
N HIS A 151 -19.81 10.72 -6.07
CA HIS A 151 -18.39 11.08 -6.02
C HIS A 151 -17.52 9.85 -5.72
N PHE A 152 -17.95 8.98 -4.80
CA PHE A 152 -17.19 7.76 -4.50
C PHE A 152 -17.23 6.69 -5.61
N HIS A 153 -18.14 6.78 -6.58
CA HIS A 153 -18.13 5.95 -7.81
C HIS A 153 -17.30 6.59 -8.94
N TYR A 154 -17.22 7.91 -9.02
CA TYR A 154 -16.50 8.64 -10.07
C TYR A 154 -15.12 9.10 -9.61
N SER A 155 -15.07 10.17 -8.80
CA SER A 155 -13.81 10.80 -8.39
C SER A 155 -12.97 9.93 -7.47
N ALA A 156 -13.58 9.10 -6.61
CA ALA A 156 -12.84 8.27 -5.66
C ALA A 156 -12.62 6.81 -6.15
N PHE A 157 -13.31 6.35 -7.20
CA PHE A 157 -13.12 5.02 -7.78
C PHE A 157 -12.53 5.08 -9.19
N LEU A 158 -13.29 5.59 -10.18
CA LEU A 158 -12.86 5.59 -11.57
C LEU A 158 -11.57 6.38 -11.81
N PHE A 159 -11.43 7.55 -11.18
CA PHE A 159 -10.26 8.39 -11.40
C PHE A 159 -8.95 7.81 -10.85
N PRO A 160 -8.89 7.31 -9.60
CA PRO A 160 -7.74 6.57 -9.13
C PRO A 160 -7.42 5.34 -9.99
N VAL A 161 -8.42 4.62 -10.48
CA VAL A 161 -8.20 3.48 -11.38
C VAL A 161 -7.57 3.92 -12.70
N PHE A 162 -8.11 4.94 -13.37
CA PHE A 162 -7.54 5.48 -14.62
C PHE A 162 -6.14 6.05 -14.40
N LEU A 163 -5.90 6.75 -13.30
CA LEU A 163 -4.59 7.27 -12.95
C LEU A 163 -3.59 6.13 -12.66
N GLY A 164 -4.04 5.03 -12.06
CA GLY A 164 -3.25 3.83 -11.87
C GLY A 164 -2.89 3.14 -13.18
N LEU A 165 -3.84 3.00 -14.11
CA LEU A 165 -3.58 2.50 -15.48
C LEU A 165 -2.56 3.38 -16.21
N LEU A 166 -2.71 4.70 -16.15
CA LEU A 166 -1.73 5.65 -16.66
C LEU A 166 -0.36 5.46 -16.01
N GLY A 167 -0.35 5.28 -14.70
CA GLY A 167 0.84 4.98 -13.90
C GLY A 167 1.60 3.75 -14.40
N ARG A 168 0.92 2.71 -14.89
CA ARG A 168 1.54 1.50 -15.47
C ARG A 168 2.31 1.76 -16.77
N MET A 169 2.06 2.87 -17.46
CA MET A 169 2.71 3.21 -18.73
C MET A 169 3.91 4.15 -18.57
N ILE A 170 3.95 4.95 -17.50
CA ILE A 170 4.95 6.01 -17.34
C ILE A 170 6.05 5.66 -16.35
N ASN A 171 7.20 6.35 -16.47
CA ASN A 171 8.24 6.34 -15.45
C ASN A 171 7.79 7.18 -14.25
N ARG A 172 7.60 6.51 -13.12
CA ARG A 172 7.12 7.13 -11.89
C ARG A 172 8.19 8.06 -11.33
N ASN A 173 7.82 9.32 -11.14
CA ASN A 173 8.62 10.29 -10.44
C ASN A 173 7.85 10.81 -9.22
N ARG A 174 8.50 11.66 -8.42
CA ARG A 174 7.87 12.26 -7.23
C ARG A 174 6.61 13.07 -7.56
N LEU A 175 6.56 13.68 -8.75
CA LEU A 175 5.42 14.48 -9.19
C LEU A 175 4.17 13.61 -9.44
N PHE A 176 4.34 12.42 -10.03
CA PHE A 176 3.24 11.46 -10.19
C PHE A 176 2.72 10.97 -8.84
N ILE A 177 3.63 10.66 -7.90
CA ILE A 177 3.25 10.25 -6.55
C ILE A 177 2.47 11.36 -5.86
N LEU A 178 2.96 12.60 -5.94
CA LEU A 178 2.29 13.78 -5.36
C LEU A 178 0.87 13.95 -5.94
N ALA A 179 0.71 13.85 -7.26
CA ALA A 179 -0.60 13.95 -7.90
C ALA A 179 -1.56 12.87 -7.40
N GLY A 180 -1.15 11.60 -7.41
CA GLY A 180 -2.00 10.53 -6.90
C GLY A 180 -2.33 10.68 -5.41
N MET A 181 -1.40 11.17 -4.59
CA MET A 181 -1.66 11.46 -3.17
C MET A 181 -2.70 12.58 -3.00
N MET A 182 -2.63 13.65 -3.79
CA MET A 182 -3.64 14.71 -3.81
C MET A 182 -5.01 14.13 -4.21
N ILE A 183 -5.06 13.30 -5.25
CA ILE A 183 -6.32 12.69 -5.72
C ILE A 183 -6.97 11.80 -4.65
N ILE A 184 -6.21 10.97 -3.94
CA ILE A 184 -6.79 10.04 -2.97
C ILE A 184 -7.12 10.68 -1.63
N ILE A 185 -6.45 11.78 -1.26
CA ILE A 185 -6.66 12.48 0.02
C ILE A 185 -7.79 13.51 -0.09
N SER A 186 -7.91 14.23 -1.22
CA SER A 186 -8.89 15.31 -1.39
C SER A 186 -10.34 14.91 -1.06
N PRO A 187 -10.89 13.74 -1.45
CA PRO A 187 -12.25 13.36 -1.09
C PRO A 187 -12.52 13.40 0.42
N TRP A 188 -11.54 13.02 1.24
CA TRP A 188 -11.64 13.10 2.70
C TRP A 188 -11.59 14.52 3.22
N ILE A 189 -10.70 15.36 2.67
CA ILE A 189 -10.61 16.77 3.05
C ILE A 189 -11.88 17.51 2.63
N VAL A 190 -12.48 17.21 1.45
CA VAL A 190 -13.76 17.78 1.03
C VAL A 190 -14.86 17.39 2.01
N ALA A 191 -15.00 16.10 2.34
CA ALA A 191 -16.02 15.63 3.29
C ALA A 191 -15.89 16.32 4.66
N PHE A 192 -14.65 16.48 5.14
CA PHE A 192 -14.37 17.23 6.36
C PHE A 192 -14.71 18.72 6.21
N GLY A 193 -14.40 19.34 5.07
CA GLY A 193 -14.71 20.73 4.77
C GLY A 193 -16.20 21.02 4.76
N ILE A 194 -17.01 20.19 4.09
CA ILE A 194 -18.47 20.31 4.07
C ILE A 194 -19.05 20.23 5.50
N THR A 195 -18.43 19.43 6.37
CA THR A 195 -18.91 19.23 7.75
C THR A 195 -18.51 20.36 8.70
N PHE A 196 -17.27 20.87 8.58
CA PHE A 196 -16.69 21.73 9.60
C PHE A 196 -16.26 23.12 9.11
N SER A 197 -15.89 23.29 7.83
CA SER A 197 -15.37 24.57 7.32
C SER A 197 -15.35 24.64 5.79
N VAL A 198 -16.10 25.61 5.24
CA VAL A 198 -16.10 25.93 3.80
C VAL A 198 -14.71 26.34 3.30
N PHE A 199 -13.87 26.94 4.15
CA PHE A 199 -12.47 27.24 3.78
C PHE A 199 -11.67 25.97 3.49
N ILE A 200 -11.87 24.92 4.30
CA ILE A 200 -11.23 23.60 4.08
C ILE A 200 -11.79 22.94 2.81
N GLU A 201 -13.09 23.12 2.52
CA GLU A 201 -13.69 22.67 1.25
C GLU A 201 -12.97 23.28 0.04
N VAL A 202 -12.82 24.61 0.01
CA VAL A 202 -12.14 25.33 -1.08
C VAL A 202 -10.67 24.90 -1.21
N LEU A 203 -9.95 24.80 -0.09
CA LEU A 203 -8.56 24.33 -0.09
C LEU A 203 -8.44 22.92 -0.67
N SER A 204 -9.37 22.03 -0.32
CA SER A 204 -9.41 20.66 -0.85
C SER A 204 -9.63 20.63 -2.36
N VAL A 205 -10.55 21.47 -2.87
CA VAL A 205 -10.79 21.60 -4.31
C VAL A 205 -9.54 22.11 -5.02
N ILE A 206 -8.82 23.08 -4.46
CA ILE A 206 -7.55 23.57 -5.04
C ILE A 206 -6.51 22.45 -5.08
N LEU A 207 -6.33 21.68 -4.00
CA LEU A 207 -5.43 20.53 -3.99
C LEU A 207 -5.81 19.49 -5.07
N TYR A 208 -7.11 19.26 -5.23
CA TYR A 208 -7.62 18.33 -6.23
C TYR A 208 -7.39 18.83 -7.67
N ILE A 209 -7.56 20.13 -7.92
CA ILE A 209 -7.23 20.80 -9.18
C ILE A 209 -5.75 20.57 -9.53
N VAL A 210 -4.84 20.83 -8.59
CA VAL A 210 -3.40 20.62 -8.81
C VAL A 210 -3.12 19.16 -9.19
N GLY A 211 -3.72 18.20 -8.48
CA GLY A 211 -3.61 16.77 -8.81
C GLY A 211 -4.15 16.43 -10.21
N ILE A 212 -5.28 17.02 -10.61
CA ILE A 212 -5.88 16.81 -11.95
C ILE A 212 -4.96 17.36 -13.04
N TYR A 213 -4.47 18.58 -12.94
CA TYR A 213 -3.62 19.17 -13.97
C TYR A 213 -2.28 18.45 -14.12
N ILE A 214 -1.70 17.96 -13.03
CA ILE A 214 -0.54 17.07 -13.11
C ILE A 214 -0.89 15.74 -13.80
N SER A 215 -2.07 15.19 -13.53
CA SER A 215 -2.55 13.96 -14.18
C SER A 215 -2.76 14.15 -15.70
N ILE A 216 -3.29 15.29 -16.12
CA ILE A 216 -3.41 15.69 -17.54
C ILE A 216 -2.03 15.78 -18.19
N TYR A 217 -1.07 16.42 -17.51
CA TYR A 217 0.31 16.48 -18.00
C TYR A 217 0.88 15.07 -18.25
N PHE A 218 0.65 14.13 -17.34
CA PHE A 218 1.10 12.74 -17.52
C PHE A 218 0.34 12.00 -18.62
N SER A 219 -0.96 12.26 -18.80
CA SER A 219 -1.74 11.62 -19.88
C SER A 219 -1.18 12.01 -21.25
N ILE A 220 -0.81 13.29 -21.44
CA ILE A 220 -0.22 13.80 -22.67
C ILE A 220 1.17 13.20 -22.92
N LYS A 221 1.96 12.99 -21.86
CA LYS A 221 3.32 12.43 -21.93
C LYS A 221 3.37 10.90 -21.98
N ALA A 222 2.24 10.22 -21.85
CA ALA A 222 2.20 8.76 -21.82
C ALA A 222 2.68 8.16 -23.16
N PRO A 223 3.51 7.09 -23.12
CA PRO A 223 3.98 6.42 -24.34
C PRO A 223 2.90 5.52 -24.92
N ILE A 224 1.82 6.10 -25.44
CA ILE A 224 0.68 5.38 -26.04
C ILE A 224 0.93 5.23 -27.54
N SER A 225 1.03 3.99 -28.03
CA SER A 225 1.30 3.70 -29.45
C SER A 225 0.13 4.03 -30.38
N SER A 226 -1.10 3.75 -29.94
CA SER A 226 -2.31 4.01 -30.74
C SER A 226 -2.75 5.49 -30.66
N ASN A 227 -2.86 6.15 -31.81
CA ASN A 227 -3.32 7.54 -31.89
C ASN A 227 -4.76 7.70 -31.38
N ILE A 228 -5.65 6.74 -31.69
CA ILE A 228 -7.04 6.76 -31.23
C ILE A 228 -7.08 6.68 -29.70
N GLN A 229 -6.37 5.71 -29.12
CA GLN A 229 -6.28 5.57 -27.66
C GLN A 229 -5.74 6.82 -27.00
N ARG A 230 -4.67 7.41 -27.57
CA ARG A 230 -4.05 8.63 -27.05
C ARG A 230 -5.05 9.80 -27.02
N VAL A 231 -5.79 10.00 -28.11
CA VAL A 231 -6.80 11.07 -28.19
C VAL A 231 -7.92 10.85 -27.17
N LEU A 232 -8.44 9.62 -27.06
CA LEU A 232 -9.51 9.30 -26.10
C LEU A 232 -9.06 9.51 -24.65
N ILE A 233 -7.87 9.04 -24.28
CA ILE A 233 -7.32 9.23 -22.92
C ILE A 233 -7.07 10.71 -22.64
N ASN A 234 -6.48 11.46 -23.57
CA ASN A 234 -6.25 12.89 -23.38
C ASN A 234 -7.55 13.71 -23.30
N LEU A 235 -8.56 13.35 -24.09
CA LEU A 235 -9.88 13.97 -24.01
C LEU A 235 -10.54 13.67 -22.65
N SER A 236 -10.43 12.42 -22.19
CA SER A 236 -10.93 12.00 -20.88
C SER A 236 -10.31 12.79 -19.75
N PHE A 237 -8.97 12.79 -19.61
CA PHE A 237 -8.30 13.54 -18.56
C PHE A 237 -8.47 15.06 -18.73
N GLY A 238 -8.40 15.57 -19.96
CA GLY A 238 -8.58 17.00 -20.25
C GLY A 238 -9.96 17.52 -19.84
N SER A 239 -11.01 16.71 -20.01
CA SER A 239 -12.37 17.06 -19.59
C SER A 239 -12.49 17.28 -18.07
N LEU A 240 -11.71 16.55 -17.26
CA LEU A 240 -11.64 16.79 -15.80
C LEU A 240 -11.16 18.19 -15.49
N GLY A 241 -10.14 18.68 -16.21
CA GLY A 241 -9.58 20.02 -16.04
C GLY A 241 -10.61 21.13 -16.28
N ILE A 242 -11.56 20.92 -17.19
CA ILE A 242 -12.66 21.85 -17.44
C ILE A 242 -13.76 21.66 -16.37
N SER A 243 -14.17 20.42 -16.12
CA SER A 243 -15.27 20.11 -15.20
C SER A 243 -15.02 20.60 -13.78
N ILE A 244 -13.77 20.54 -13.30
CA ILE A 244 -13.44 20.89 -11.91
C ILE A 244 -13.53 22.40 -11.65
N LEU A 245 -13.43 23.23 -12.69
CA LEU A 245 -13.61 24.68 -12.55
C LEU A 245 -15.04 25.02 -12.11
N PHE A 246 -16.05 24.25 -12.54
CA PHE A 246 -17.42 24.43 -12.06
C PHE A 246 -17.57 24.09 -10.56
N SER A 247 -16.88 23.05 -10.07
CA SER A 247 -16.85 22.72 -8.64
C SER A 247 -16.10 23.78 -7.82
N PHE A 248 -15.03 24.36 -8.39
CA PHE A 248 -14.31 25.46 -7.75
C PHE A 248 -15.17 26.72 -7.64
N ILE A 249 -15.85 27.10 -8.72
CA ILE A 249 -16.83 28.19 -8.72
C ILE A 249 -17.88 27.91 -7.64
N TYR A 250 -18.47 26.72 -7.60
CA TYR A 250 -19.43 26.35 -6.55
C TYR A 250 -18.88 26.55 -5.12
N ALA A 251 -17.74 25.94 -4.79
CA ALA A 251 -17.15 26.01 -3.44
C ALA A 251 -16.71 27.44 -3.07
N PHE A 252 -16.15 28.19 -4.02
CA PHE A 252 -15.72 29.57 -3.80
C PHE A 252 -16.92 30.53 -3.68
N GLY A 253 -18.00 30.27 -4.41
CA GLY A 253 -19.27 30.98 -4.27
C GLY A 253 -19.84 30.81 -2.86
N ASN A 254 -19.85 29.57 -2.34
CA ASN A 254 -20.27 29.29 -0.96
C ASN A 254 -19.40 30.01 0.10
N LEU A 255 -18.09 30.16 -0.18
CA LEU A 255 -17.17 30.85 0.74
C LEU A 255 -17.36 32.38 0.71
N THR A 256 -17.55 32.96 -0.47
CA THR A 256 -17.52 34.43 -0.66
C THR A 256 -18.89 35.08 -0.68
N GLY A 257 -19.95 34.32 -0.97
CA GLY A 257 -21.31 34.85 -1.16
C GLY A 257 -21.49 35.72 -2.40
N LEU A 258 -20.46 35.89 -3.23
CA LEU A 258 -20.46 36.83 -4.38
C LEU A 258 -21.29 36.34 -5.56
N TYR A 259 -21.49 35.03 -5.67
CA TYR A 259 -22.26 34.38 -6.74
C TYR A 259 -22.71 33.00 -6.26
N SER A 260 -23.87 32.54 -6.75
CA SER A 260 -24.41 31.22 -6.43
C SER A 260 -24.58 30.41 -7.71
N LEU A 261 -23.76 29.38 -7.88
CA LEU A 261 -24.00 28.34 -8.87
C LEU A 261 -24.85 27.28 -8.18
N GLY A 262 -26.14 27.22 -8.51
CA GLY A 262 -27.05 26.24 -7.90
C GLY A 262 -26.58 24.80 -8.12
N ILE A 263 -26.88 23.92 -7.15
CA ILE A 263 -26.48 22.50 -7.19
C ILE A 263 -26.90 21.82 -8.51
N ASP A 264 -28.06 22.18 -9.05
CA ASP A 264 -28.55 21.61 -10.32
C ASP A 264 -27.63 21.95 -11.50
N ARG A 265 -27.25 23.23 -11.66
CA ARG A 265 -26.30 23.66 -12.71
C ARG A 265 -24.91 23.05 -12.53
N MET A 266 -24.50 22.85 -11.27
CA MET A 266 -23.24 22.16 -10.97
C MET A 266 -23.32 20.73 -11.49
N ILE A 267 -24.41 20.00 -11.19
CA ILE A 267 -24.59 18.61 -11.64
C ILE A 267 -24.68 18.51 -13.16
N GLU A 268 -25.41 19.42 -13.81
CA GLU A 268 -25.50 19.48 -15.28
C GLU A 268 -24.13 19.69 -15.92
N SER A 269 -23.36 20.67 -15.45
CA SER A 269 -22.09 21.03 -16.08
C SER A 269 -20.97 20.07 -15.67
N HIS A 270 -20.75 19.88 -14.37
CA HIS A 270 -19.68 19.03 -13.84
C HIS A 270 -20.02 17.54 -14.00
N GLY A 271 -21.21 17.13 -13.59
CA GLY A 271 -21.61 15.72 -13.55
C GLY A 271 -21.74 15.11 -14.94
N LEU A 272 -22.40 15.79 -15.89
CA LEU A 272 -22.57 15.26 -17.24
C LEU A 272 -21.26 15.17 -18.02
N ILE A 273 -20.41 16.21 -17.94
CA ILE A 273 -19.06 16.19 -18.53
C ILE A 273 -18.27 15.01 -17.96
N ASN A 274 -18.35 14.78 -16.65
CA ASN A 274 -17.62 13.68 -16.03
C ASN A 274 -18.17 12.29 -16.38
N ALA A 275 -19.49 12.16 -16.55
CA ALA A 275 -20.09 10.91 -16.98
C ALA A 275 -19.74 10.55 -18.43
N VAL A 276 -19.84 11.52 -19.33
CA VAL A 276 -19.68 11.28 -20.78
C VAL A 276 -18.22 11.40 -21.20
N LEU A 277 -17.60 12.57 -20.99
CA LEU A 277 -16.26 12.84 -21.51
C LEU A 277 -15.16 12.24 -20.66
N PHE A 278 -15.27 12.26 -19.33
CA PHE A 278 -14.25 11.62 -18.50
C PHE A 278 -14.44 10.10 -18.48
N ALA A 279 -15.55 9.61 -17.94
CA ALA A 279 -15.72 8.19 -17.64
C ALA A 279 -15.95 7.33 -18.89
N PHE A 280 -16.94 7.66 -19.73
CA PHE A 280 -17.28 6.83 -20.89
C PHE A 280 -16.19 6.83 -21.97
N ILE A 281 -15.73 8.00 -22.41
CA ILE A 281 -14.62 8.11 -23.38
C ILE A 281 -13.32 7.51 -22.81
N GLY A 282 -13.04 7.75 -21.53
CA GLY A 282 -11.87 7.17 -20.87
C GLY A 282 -11.92 5.65 -20.83
N LEU A 283 -13.08 5.06 -20.56
CA LEU A 283 -13.28 3.62 -20.57
C LEU A 283 -13.03 3.01 -21.95
N ILE A 284 -13.53 3.66 -23.02
CA ILE A 284 -13.24 3.23 -24.40
C ILE A 284 -11.73 3.31 -24.65
N GLY A 285 -11.08 4.41 -24.28
CA GLY A 285 -9.62 4.57 -24.42
C GLY A 285 -8.83 3.45 -23.72
N TRP A 286 -9.17 3.15 -22.47
CA TRP A 286 -8.50 2.08 -21.72
C TRP A 286 -8.82 0.67 -22.22
N SER A 287 -9.94 0.48 -22.93
CA SER A 287 -10.31 -0.82 -23.50
C SER A 287 -9.55 -1.20 -24.78
N ILE A 288 -8.91 -0.24 -25.46
CA ILE A 288 -8.17 -0.48 -26.71
C ILE A 288 -6.91 -1.31 -26.47
N ASP A 289 -6.09 -0.89 -25.50
CA ASP A 289 -4.89 -1.61 -25.08
C ASP A 289 -4.68 -1.36 -23.58
N ILE A 290 -4.87 -2.41 -22.78
CA ILE A 290 -4.84 -2.32 -21.32
C ILE A 290 -3.39 -2.43 -20.86
N PRO A 291 -2.84 -1.43 -20.17
CA PRO A 291 -1.45 -1.50 -19.72
C PRO A 291 -1.29 -2.59 -18.65
N ASN A 292 -0.34 -3.49 -18.90
CA ASN A 292 -0.02 -4.59 -18.00
C ASN A 292 0.56 -4.12 -16.67
N SER A 293 0.25 -4.82 -15.59
CA SER A 293 0.87 -4.57 -14.30
C SER A 293 2.37 -4.84 -14.35
N ARG A 294 3.16 -3.96 -13.72
CA ARG A 294 4.63 -4.09 -13.62
C ARG A 294 5.10 -4.80 -12.35
N VAL A 295 4.16 -5.39 -11.61
CA VAL A 295 4.45 -6.10 -10.37
C VAL A 295 5.24 -7.37 -10.69
N THR A 296 6.43 -7.47 -10.13
CA THR A 296 7.23 -8.69 -10.15
C THR A 296 7.06 -9.40 -8.81
N LYS A 297 6.76 -10.70 -8.83
CA LYS A 297 6.76 -11.50 -7.62
C LYS A 297 8.19 -11.61 -7.10
N THR A 298 8.40 -11.27 -5.84
CA THR A 298 9.67 -11.55 -5.17
C THR A 298 9.76 -13.05 -4.89
N LEU A 299 10.88 -13.66 -5.30
CA LEU A 299 11.13 -15.10 -5.21
C LEU A 299 12.38 -15.31 -4.38
N PHE A 300 12.30 -15.00 -3.09
CA PHE A 300 13.33 -15.35 -2.11
C PHE A 300 12.72 -16.25 -1.03
N PRO A 301 13.51 -17.11 -0.38
CA PRO A 301 12.99 -18.02 0.62
C PRO A 301 12.61 -17.23 1.89
N VAL A 302 11.47 -17.59 2.48
CA VAL A 302 10.85 -16.86 3.61
C VAL A 302 10.63 -17.81 4.77
N SER A 303 11.02 -17.37 5.97
CA SER A 303 10.80 -18.14 7.19
C SER A 303 9.32 -18.46 7.42
N GLN A 304 9.04 -19.72 7.73
CA GLN A 304 7.74 -20.24 8.15
C GLN A 304 7.50 -20.06 9.65
N ILE A 305 8.52 -19.68 10.41
CA ILE A 305 8.41 -19.47 11.85
C ILE A 305 7.65 -18.17 12.10
N LYS A 306 6.42 -18.32 12.61
CA LYS A 306 5.51 -17.26 13.00
C LYS A 306 5.21 -17.36 14.48
N GLY A 307 5.08 -16.22 15.13
CA GLY A 307 4.76 -16.16 16.54
C GLY A 307 3.27 -16.20 16.85
N LYS A 308 2.98 -16.39 18.14
CA LYS A 308 1.66 -16.13 18.73
C LYS A 308 1.64 -14.69 19.26
N CYS A 309 1.00 -14.43 20.40
CA CYS A 309 0.97 -13.10 21.01
C CYS A 309 2.33 -12.71 21.62
N ILE A 310 3.01 -13.67 22.26
CA ILE A 310 4.35 -13.50 22.83
C ILE A 310 5.32 -14.28 21.96
N ILE A 311 6.38 -13.61 21.50
CA ILE A 311 7.46 -14.22 20.73
C ILE A 311 8.47 -14.78 21.73
N GLY A 312 9.35 -13.93 22.26
CA GLY A 312 10.38 -14.31 23.23
C GLY A 312 11.28 -15.45 22.74
N GLU A 313 12.22 -15.89 23.59
CA GLU A 313 13.09 -17.02 23.24
C GLU A 313 12.34 -18.36 23.16
N LYS A 314 11.16 -18.46 23.77
CA LYS A 314 10.34 -19.68 23.79
C LYS A 314 9.84 -20.11 22.42
N ILE A 315 9.78 -19.20 21.45
CA ILE A 315 9.37 -19.54 20.07
C ILE A 315 10.30 -20.57 19.42
N LEU A 316 11.51 -20.75 19.95
CA LEU A 316 12.53 -21.63 19.41
C LEU A 316 12.71 -22.94 20.20
N GLU A 317 11.96 -23.19 21.28
CA GLU A 317 12.15 -24.38 22.13
C GLU A 317 11.99 -25.70 21.36
N ASP A 318 11.04 -25.77 20.43
CA ASP A 318 10.70 -26.94 19.61
C ASP A 318 11.31 -26.87 18.18
N LYS A 319 12.29 -25.99 17.97
CA LYS A 319 12.86 -25.71 16.64
C LYS A 319 14.38 -25.63 16.63
N ARG A 320 15.05 -25.99 17.73
CA ARG A 320 16.50 -25.94 17.81
C ARG A 320 17.10 -27.08 17.02
N GLY A 321 18.13 -26.79 16.24
CA GLY A 321 19.02 -27.82 15.75
C GLY A 321 20.21 -28.04 16.69
N ASP A 322 21.12 -28.91 16.28
CA ASP A 322 22.27 -29.36 17.06
C ASP A 322 23.59 -28.73 16.59
N TYR A 323 23.58 -27.90 15.55
CA TYR A 323 24.80 -27.29 15.04
C TYR A 323 25.28 -26.16 15.95
N VAL A 324 26.59 -25.95 16.02
CA VAL A 324 27.18 -24.84 16.79
C VAL A 324 27.62 -23.76 15.82
N HIS A 325 26.94 -22.61 15.88
CA HIS A 325 27.29 -21.41 15.12
C HIS A 325 28.13 -20.46 15.97
N ASN A 326 29.27 -20.02 15.44
CA ASN A 326 30.12 -19.03 16.11
C ASN A 326 29.61 -17.59 15.92
N GLY A 327 28.92 -17.33 14.80
CA GLY A 327 28.50 -15.99 14.39
C GLY A 327 27.20 -15.97 13.58
N LEU A 328 26.92 -14.81 13.00
CA LEU A 328 25.73 -14.54 12.18
C LEU A 328 25.83 -15.15 10.77
N VAL A 329 27.05 -15.38 10.29
CA VAL A 329 27.36 -16.03 9.01
C VAL A 329 28.57 -16.94 9.20
N ASP A 330 28.70 -17.97 8.36
CA ASP A 330 29.87 -18.86 8.44
C ASP A 330 31.11 -18.25 7.80
N ARG A 331 30.93 -17.56 6.67
CA ARG A 331 32.00 -16.89 5.91
C ARG A 331 31.49 -15.61 5.26
N MET A 332 32.02 -14.48 5.68
CA MET A 332 31.60 -13.15 5.23
C MET A 332 31.98 -12.89 3.76
N GLU A 333 33.09 -13.47 3.31
CA GLU A 333 33.60 -13.36 1.93
C GLU A 333 32.57 -13.78 0.86
N LYS A 334 31.67 -14.72 1.17
CA LYS A 334 30.63 -15.21 0.23
C LYS A 334 29.67 -14.12 -0.25
N PHE A 335 29.60 -12.99 0.45
CA PHE A 335 28.73 -11.88 0.10
C PHE A 335 29.38 -10.90 -0.89
N PHE A 336 30.66 -11.07 -1.22
CA PHE A 336 31.40 -10.22 -2.13
C PHE A 336 31.78 -10.99 -3.40
N THR A 337 31.58 -10.36 -4.56
CA THR A 337 31.97 -10.93 -5.86
C THR A 337 33.44 -10.68 -6.20
N VAL A 338 34.10 -9.76 -5.49
CA VAL A 338 35.51 -9.40 -5.65
C VAL A 338 36.20 -9.61 -4.30
N GLU A 339 37.45 -10.07 -4.30
CA GLU A 339 38.24 -10.25 -3.08
C GLU A 339 38.22 -8.98 -2.22
N SER A 340 37.81 -9.15 -0.98
CA SER A 340 37.53 -8.08 -0.02
C SER A 340 38.79 -7.67 0.75
N ASP A 341 39.96 -7.71 0.11
CA ASP A 341 41.29 -7.56 0.75
C ASP A 341 41.47 -6.25 1.54
N SER A 342 40.57 -5.28 1.36
CA SER A 342 40.60 -3.99 2.04
C SER A 342 39.63 -3.87 3.22
N MET A 343 38.80 -4.87 3.52
CA MET A 343 37.89 -4.82 4.67
C MET A 343 38.66 -5.03 5.98
N ALA A 344 38.31 -4.28 7.01
CA ALA A 344 38.83 -4.48 8.35
C ALA A 344 38.58 -5.92 8.86
N ASN A 345 39.65 -6.65 9.19
CA ASN A 345 39.58 -8.02 9.73
C ASN A 345 38.61 -8.13 10.93
N ASN A 346 38.54 -7.11 11.78
CA ASN A 346 37.65 -7.13 12.95
C ASN A 346 36.16 -7.11 12.57
N ILE A 347 35.78 -6.52 11.43
CA ILE A 347 34.39 -6.52 10.94
C ILE A 347 34.00 -7.93 10.51
N GLN A 348 34.85 -8.59 9.71
CA GLN A 348 34.64 -9.98 9.31
C GLN A 348 34.56 -10.90 10.54
N ASP A 349 35.53 -10.78 11.45
CA ASP A 349 35.57 -11.56 12.70
C ASP A 349 34.32 -11.36 13.56
N PHE A 350 33.75 -10.15 13.61
CA PHE A 350 32.49 -9.93 14.33
C PHE A 350 31.31 -10.69 13.73
N TYR A 351 31.18 -10.76 12.40
CA TYR A 351 30.08 -11.47 11.75
C TYR A 351 30.25 -13.00 11.81
N GLU A 352 31.49 -13.50 11.80
CA GLU A 352 31.79 -14.93 11.86
C GLU A 352 31.89 -15.47 13.30
N ASN A 353 32.25 -14.63 14.28
CA ASN A 353 32.46 -14.98 15.69
C ASN A 353 31.70 -14.05 16.65
N THR A 354 30.44 -13.72 16.31
CA THR A 354 29.61 -12.74 17.05
C THR A 354 29.47 -13.03 18.55
N ASN A 355 29.51 -14.30 18.98
CA ASN A 355 29.44 -14.66 20.40
C ASN A 355 30.63 -14.14 21.22
N ASP A 356 31.76 -13.82 20.58
CA ASP A 356 32.98 -13.30 21.21
C ASP A 356 32.95 -11.78 21.43
N TYR A 357 31.82 -11.12 21.11
CA TYR A 357 31.69 -9.68 21.20
C TYR A 357 30.63 -9.24 22.21
N GLU A 358 30.88 -8.08 22.82
CA GLU A 358 29.93 -7.31 23.62
C GLU A 358 29.35 -6.18 22.78
N LEU A 359 28.05 -5.94 22.92
CA LEU A 359 27.30 -4.97 22.14
C LEU A 359 26.65 -3.93 23.06
N TYR A 360 26.97 -2.66 22.85
CA TYR A 360 26.36 -1.54 23.56
C TYR A 360 25.55 -0.69 22.58
N ALA A 361 24.28 -0.44 22.88
CA ALA A 361 23.37 0.27 21.97
C ALA A 361 22.91 1.61 22.55
N GLU A 362 22.90 2.64 21.72
CA GLU A 362 22.32 3.96 21.99
C GLU A 362 21.17 4.21 21.01
N VAL A 363 19.92 4.25 21.50
CA VAL A 363 18.72 4.37 20.65
C VAL A 363 18.21 5.82 20.60
N LYS A 364 18.06 6.35 19.39
CA LYS A 364 17.60 7.72 19.14
C LYS A 364 16.40 7.69 18.18
N TRP A 365 15.23 7.99 18.72
CA TRP A 365 14.00 8.22 17.96
C TRP A 365 13.92 9.65 17.43
N SER A 366 13.38 9.84 16.23
CA SER A 366 13.02 11.16 15.72
C SER A 366 11.87 11.75 16.55
N ARG A 367 11.90 13.08 16.76
CA ARG A 367 10.91 13.77 17.61
C ARG A 367 9.46 13.54 17.17
N TRP A 368 9.21 13.57 15.86
CA TRP A 368 7.88 13.37 15.27
C TRP A 368 7.36 11.92 15.44
N PHE A 369 8.26 10.94 15.60
CA PHE A 369 7.89 9.53 15.74
C PHE A 369 7.76 9.09 17.22
N LEU A 370 8.22 9.91 18.16
CA LEU A 370 8.26 9.56 19.57
C LEU A 370 6.88 9.16 20.17
N PRO A 371 5.76 9.83 19.84
CA PRO A 371 4.44 9.40 20.32
C PRO A 371 4.08 7.99 19.85
N PHE A 372 4.36 7.67 18.58
CA PHE A 372 4.13 6.35 18.01
C PHE A 372 5.05 5.29 18.65
N ALA A 373 6.32 5.63 18.89
CA ALA A 373 7.26 4.76 19.59
C ALA A 373 6.79 4.45 21.03
N ALA A 374 6.23 5.43 21.73
CA ALA A 374 5.70 5.25 23.08
C ALA A 374 4.49 4.29 23.10
N ILE A 375 3.56 4.45 22.15
CA ILE A 375 2.43 3.52 21.99
C ILE A 375 2.94 2.13 21.63
N TYR A 376 3.88 2.04 20.67
CA TYR A 376 4.47 0.78 20.25
C TYR A 376 5.22 0.08 21.38
N LYS A 377 5.83 0.82 22.33
CA LYS A 377 6.51 0.27 23.49
C LYS A 377 5.59 -0.57 24.39
N LEU A 378 4.33 -0.18 24.53
CA LEU A 378 3.33 -0.93 25.29
C LEU A 378 3.09 -2.31 24.66
N ILE A 379 2.99 -2.34 23.33
CA ILE A 379 2.74 -3.56 22.55
C ILE A 379 4.00 -4.43 22.49
N SER A 380 5.17 -3.84 22.21
CA SER A 380 6.42 -4.57 22.02
C SER A 380 6.95 -5.19 23.31
N ARG A 381 6.67 -4.59 24.48
CA ARG A 381 6.97 -5.20 25.78
C ARG A 381 6.21 -6.51 26.00
N LEU A 382 4.94 -6.56 25.62
CA LEU A 382 4.14 -7.79 25.69
C LEU A 382 4.59 -8.80 24.63
N MET A 383 4.84 -8.33 23.41
CA MET A 383 5.24 -9.17 22.29
C MET A 383 6.65 -9.76 22.46
N LYS A 384 7.55 -9.11 23.22
CA LYS A 384 8.96 -9.48 23.40
C LYS A 384 9.72 -9.57 22.07
N GLN A 385 9.47 -8.63 21.17
CA GLN A 385 10.10 -8.50 19.86
C GLN A 385 10.11 -7.02 19.45
N ILE A 386 11.23 -6.54 18.91
CA ILE A 386 11.49 -5.12 18.57
C ILE A 386 11.19 -4.19 19.79
N ASN A 387 11.50 -4.66 20.99
CA ASN A 387 11.20 -3.95 22.25
C ASN A 387 12.27 -2.89 22.60
N LEU A 388 12.51 -1.93 21.71
CA LEU A 388 13.58 -0.94 21.86
C LEU A 388 13.31 0.07 22.99
N PRO A 389 14.34 0.57 23.70
CA PRO A 389 14.17 1.62 24.69
C PRO A 389 13.78 2.97 24.06
N LEU A 390 13.05 3.78 24.82
CA LEU A 390 12.78 5.18 24.48
C LEU A 390 13.90 6.13 24.97
N SER A 391 14.70 5.65 25.92
CA SER A 391 15.85 6.37 26.46
C SER A 391 17.02 6.35 25.48
N LYS A 392 17.76 7.48 25.44
CA LYS A 392 19.00 7.62 24.69
C LYS A 392 20.23 7.14 25.46
N LYS A 393 20.08 6.62 26.68
CA LYS A 393 21.22 6.09 27.43
C LYS A 393 21.82 4.90 26.69
N GLN A 394 23.14 4.81 26.71
CA GLN A 394 23.84 3.62 26.25
C GLN A 394 23.51 2.47 27.20
N ILE A 395 23.12 1.33 26.64
CA ILE A 395 22.73 0.14 27.40
C ILE A 395 23.37 -1.08 26.74
N GLU A 396 23.85 -2.01 27.56
CA GLU A 396 24.36 -3.29 27.10
C GLU A 396 23.22 -4.15 26.50
N MET A 397 23.49 -4.76 25.36
CA MET A 397 22.59 -5.66 24.67
C MET A 397 23.26 -7.03 24.54
N THR A 398 22.95 -7.93 25.47
CA THR A 398 23.52 -9.28 25.45
C THR A 398 22.95 -10.09 24.30
N GLY A 399 23.81 -10.82 23.60
CA GLY A 399 23.46 -11.65 22.45
C GLY A 399 23.78 -13.12 22.70
N ARG A 400 22.92 -14.01 22.22
CA ARG A 400 23.21 -15.44 22.14
C ARG A 400 22.75 -15.98 20.79
N ILE A 401 23.65 -16.69 20.11
CA ILE A 401 23.33 -17.40 18.87
C ILE A 401 22.93 -18.84 19.20
N ILE A 402 21.86 -19.31 18.58
CA ILE A 402 21.42 -20.71 18.64
C ILE A 402 21.06 -21.21 17.25
N ASP A 403 21.25 -22.50 17.02
CA ASP A 403 20.85 -23.16 15.78
C ASP A 403 19.33 -23.34 15.69
N VAL A 404 18.82 -23.34 14.46
CA VAL A 404 17.40 -23.52 14.17
C VAL A 404 17.27 -24.53 13.04
N GLU A 405 16.44 -25.55 13.24
CA GLU A 405 16.20 -26.55 12.20
C GLU A 405 15.66 -25.92 10.91
N ASP A 406 16.41 -26.09 9.82
CA ASP A 406 16.03 -25.64 8.48
C ASP A 406 14.65 -26.17 8.06
N SER A 407 14.29 -27.40 8.44
CA SER A 407 12.98 -27.99 8.11
C SER A 407 11.81 -27.24 8.75
N LYS A 408 12.04 -26.59 9.90
CA LYS A 408 11.02 -25.81 10.64
C LYS A 408 10.94 -24.37 10.15
N ASP A 409 12.07 -23.80 9.71
CA ASP A 409 12.13 -22.44 9.18
C ASP A 409 11.78 -22.38 7.69
N GLY A 410 12.16 -23.38 6.90
CA GLY A 410 11.97 -23.42 5.45
C GLY A 410 13.03 -22.64 4.65
N ARG A 411 14.06 -22.14 5.33
CA ARG A 411 15.30 -21.62 4.72
C ARG A 411 16.45 -22.54 5.09
N GLU A 412 17.56 -22.39 4.39
CA GLU A 412 18.78 -23.17 4.65
C GLU A 412 19.69 -22.45 5.64
N ASN A 413 20.42 -23.25 6.42
CA ASN A 413 21.43 -22.84 7.37
C ASN A 413 20.85 -21.74 8.28
N VAL A 414 19.88 -22.06 9.13
CA VAL A 414 19.19 -21.04 9.92
C VAL A 414 19.77 -20.95 11.32
N ARG A 415 20.07 -19.72 11.76
CA ARG A 415 20.47 -19.46 13.15
C ARG A 415 19.71 -18.29 13.74
N ALA A 416 19.39 -18.35 15.01
CA ALA A 416 18.73 -17.28 15.72
C ALA A 416 19.71 -16.48 16.55
N TRP A 417 19.71 -15.16 16.39
CA TRP A 417 20.35 -14.23 17.32
C TRP A 417 19.32 -13.66 18.29
N ILE A 418 19.37 -14.15 19.52
CA ILE A 418 18.50 -13.71 20.62
C ILE A 418 19.23 -12.58 21.36
N ARG A 419 18.63 -11.40 21.37
CA ARG A 419 19.18 -10.21 22.05
C ARG A 419 18.33 -9.81 23.24
N LYS A 420 18.96 -9.52 24.37
CA LYS A 420 18.30 -9.10 25.62
C LYS A 420 18.84 -7.75 26.11
N ILE A 421 17.97 -6.96 26.73
CA ILE A 421 18.31 -5.76 27.51
C ILE A 421 17.69 -5.95 28.90
N ASN A 422 18.47 -5.76 29.96
CA ASN A 422 17.99 -5.94 31.34
C ASN A 422 17.26 -7.28 31.55
N ASN A 423 17.80 -8.35 30.93
CA ASN A 423 17.24 -9.71 30.92
C ASN A 423 15.88 -9.89 30.20
N GLU A 424 15.31 -8.83 29.61
CA GLU A 424 14.13 -8.92 28.75
C GLU A 424 14.56 -9.16 27.29
N THR A 425 13.91 -10.11 26.60
CA THR A 425 14.12 -10.32 25.16
C THR A 425 13.65 -9.09 24.37
N VAL A 426 14.58 -8.54 23.59
CA VAL A 426 14.33 -7.39 22.71
C VAL A 426 14.20 -7.83 21.26
N PHE A 427 15.06 -8.75 20.81
CA PHE A 427 15.00 -9.30 19.46
C PHE A 427 15.16 -10.81 19.45
N VAL A 428 14.37 -11.45 18.60
CA VAL A 428 14.62 -12.80 18.10
C VAL A 428 14.67 -12.69 16.58
N ALA A 429 15.87 -12.73 16.02
CA ALA A 429 16.11 -12.58 14.60
C ALA A 429 16.74 -13.86 14.03
N LEU A 430 16.15 -14.38 12.96
CA LEU A 430 16.52 -15.64 12.32
C LEU A 430 17.32 -15.34 11.05
N TYR A 431 18.62 -15.52 11.12
CA TYR A 431 19.58 -15.26 10.06
C TYR A 431 19.71 -16.49 9.16
N SER A 432 19.63 -16.22 7.87
CA SER A 432 19.92 -17.13 6.75
C SER A 432 20.48 -16.28 5.61
N GLU A 433 20.88 -16.91 4.51
CA GLU A 433 21.36 -16.25 3.30
C GLU A 433 20.64 -16.83 2.10
N HIS A 434 20.51 -16.03 1.04
CA HIS A 434 20.03 -16.53 -0.24
C HIS A 434 20.71 -15.77 -1.38
N GLU A 435 20.67 -16.32 -2.57
CA GLU A 435 21.24 -15.70 -3.77
C GLU A 435 20.16 -15.49 -4.83
N THR A 436 20.12 -14.28 -5.39
CA THR A 436 19.21 -13.93 -6.49
C THR A 436 19.98 -13.13 -7.53
N SER A 437 19.98 -13.62 -8.77
CA SER A 437 20.66 -12.95 -9.91
C SER A 437 22.14 -12.66 -9.65
N GLY A 438 22.85 -13.59 -9.01
CA GLY A 438 24.29 -13.46 -8.70
C GLY A 438 24.63 -12.52 -7.54
N VAL A 439 23.62 -12.01 -6.81
CA VAL A 439 23.82 -11.21 -5.59
C VAL A 439 23.38 -12.03 -4.39
N ARG A 440 24.26 -12.19 -3.41
CA ARG A 440 23.95 -12.83 -2.14
C ARG A 440 23.42 -11.81 -1.14
N TYR A 441 22.32 -12.15 -0.49
CA TYR A 441 21.64 -11.28 0.47
C TYR A 441 21.63 -11.92 1.85
N MET A 442 21.75 -11.08 2.88
CA MET A 442 21.48 -11.49 4.24
C MET A 442 19.95 -11.47 4.45
N ASN A 443 19.39 -12.63 4.76
CA ASN A 443 17.95 -12.86 4.88
C ASN A 443 17.59 -13.01 6.36
N ILE A 444 17.02 -11.95 6.95
CA ILE A 444 16.79 -11.86 8.39
C ILE A 444 15.29 -11.88 8.66
N ALA A 445 14.79 -12.96 9.26
CA ALA A 445 13.38 -13.06 9.63
C ALA A 445 13.17 -12.70 11.10
N LEU A 446 12.21 -11.82 11.37
CA LEU A 446 11.72 -11.46 12.69
C LEU A 446 10.30 -12.01 12.83
N PRO A 447 10.11 -13.13 13.55
CA PRO A 447 8.78 -13.65 13.82
C PRO A 447 7.93 -12.61 14.55
N LEU A 448 6.70 -12.41 14.06
CA LEU A 448 5.68 -11.54 14.62
C LEU A 448 4.39 -12.36 14.85
N PRO A 449 3.38 -11.81 15.55
CA PRO A 449 2.10 -12.49 15.71
C PRO A 449 1.46 -12.83 14.36
N ARG A 450 1.30 -14.13 14.08
CA ARG A 450 0.71 -14.70 12.84
C ARG A 450 1.39 -14.27 11.53
N THR A 451 2.51 -13.56 11.61
CA THR A 451 3.19 -12.90 10.49
C THR A 451 4.70 -12.98 10.71
N THR A 452 5.47 -12.67 9.67
CA THR A 452 6.93 -12.60 9.78
C THR A 452 7.41 -11.36 9.06
N MET A 453 8.16 -10.51 9.73
CA MET A 453 8.85 -9.40 9.07
C MET A 453 10.20 -9.91 8.59
N THR A 454 10.56 -9.68 7.34
CA THR A 454 11.81 -10.14 6.75
C THR A 454 12.61 -8.93 6.25
N GLY A 455 13.79 -8.71 6.82
CA GLY A 455 14.78 -7.77 6.31
C GLY A 455 15.72 -8.49 5.34
N ILE A 456 15.73 -8.06 4.09
CA ILE A 456 16.66 -8.52 3.07
C ILE A 456 17.70 -7.42 2.88
N LEU A 457 18.94 -7.71 3.26
CA LEU A 457 20.04 -6.75 3.22
C LEU A 457 21.04 -7.14 2.14
N ALA A 458 21.34 -6.19 1.25
CA ALA A 458 22.49 -6.27 0.37
C ALA A 458 23.73 -5.74 1.10
N LEU A 459 24.88 -6.34 0.85
CA LEU A 459 26.14 -5.95 1.46
C LEU A 459 26.99 -5.20 0.45
N GLN A 460 27.60 -4.10 0.89
CA GLN A 460 28.47 -3.26 0.09
C GLN A 460 29.69 -2.88 0.93
N GLN A 461 30.87 -3.14 0.40
CA GLN A 461 32.10 -2.67 1.01
C GLN A 461 32.24 -1.15 0.80
N GLN A 462 32.67 -0.44 1.84
CA GLN A 462 32.95 1.01 1.78
C GLN A 462 34.34 1.27 2.35
N GLY A 463 35.38 1.19 1.51
CA GLY A 463 36.76 1.22 1.98
C GLY A 463 37.03 0.08 2.96
N SER A 464 37.51 0.39 4.16
CA SER A 464 37.68 -0.57 5.25
C SER A 464 36.40 -0.91 6.02
N GLY A 465 35.31 -0.20 5.76
CA GLY A 465 34.00 -0.39 6.39
C GLY A 465 33.07 -1.29 5.60
N LEU A 466 31.92 -1.59 6.22
CA LEU A 466 30.86 -2.42 5.65
C LEU A 466 29.52 -1.70 5.75
N CYS A 467 28.78 -1.68 4.65
CA CYS A 467 27.40 -1.20 4.59
C CYS A 467 26.45 -2.37 4.31
N LEU A 468 25.44 -2.55 5.17
CA LEU A 468 24.32 -3.46 4.90
C LEU A 468 23.08 -2.62 4.69
N THR A 469 22.37 -2.81 3.58
CA THR A 469 21.25 -1.94 3.23
C THR A 469 20.07 -2.71 2.68
N SER A 470 18.88 -2.37 3.16
CA SER A 470 17.62 -2.79 2.55
C SER A 470 17.14 -1.82 1.48
N LYS A 471 17.87 -0.72 1.24
CA LYS A 471 17.52 0.23 0.17
C LYS A 471 17.67 -0.46 -1.17
N ARG A 472 16.72 -0.21 -2.06
CA ARG A 472 16.68 -0.85 -3.36
C ARG A 472 17.86 -0.37 -4.21
N LEU A 473 18.80 -1.27 -4.50
CA LEU A 473 19.98 -0.97 -5.32
C LEU A 473 19.66 -0.99 -6.83
N SER A 474 18.77 -1.89 -7.25
CA SER A 474 18.36 -2.02 -8.65
C SER A 474 16.89 -2.46 -8.76
N LYS A 475 16.34 -2.41 -9.98
CA LYS A 475 14.96 -2.88 -10.23
C LYS A 475 14.79 -4.37 -9.86
N TYR A 476 15.82 -5.18 -9.95
CA TYR A 476 15.77 -6.62 -9.68
C TYR A 476 16.35 -7.01 -8.32
N SER A 477 16.68 -6.04 -7.47
CA SER A 477 17.21 -6.32 -6.15
C SER A 477 16.11 -6.76 -5.18
N ASP A 478 16.39 -7.83 -4.43
CA ASP A 478 15.53 -8.31 -3.35
C ASP A 478 15.62 -7.43 -2.10
N ALA A 479 16.63 -6.55 -1.99
CA ALA A 479 16.85 -5.69 -0.83
C ALA A 479 15.58 -4.92 -0.44
N GLY A 480 15.19 -5.02 0.83
CA GLY A 480 13.94 -4.45 1.32
C GLY A 480 13.48 -5.05 2.63
N ILE A 481 12.48 -4.41 3.24
CA ILE A 481 11.79 -4.95 4.40
C ILE A 481 10.41 -5.40 3.97
N TYR A 482 10.06 -6.65 4.28
CA TYR A 482 8.84 -7.31 3.85
C TYR A 482 8.05 -7.81 5.07
N LEU A 483 6.73 -7.86 4.94
CA LEU A 483 5.82 -8.48 5.90
C LEU A 483 5.09 -9.63 5.22
N THR A 484 5.31 -10.83 5.73
CA THR A 484 4.70 -12.04 5.22
C THR A 484 3.40 -12.33 5.97
N ILE A 485 2.28 -12.29 5.24
CA ILE A 485 0.93 -12.57 5.73
C ILE A 485 0.38 -13.76 4.93
N GLY A 486 0.21 -14.91 5.58
CA GLY A 486 -0.19 -16.14 4.89
C GLY A 486 0.86 -16.53 3.83
N LYS A 487 0.47 -16.46 2.54
CA LYS A 487 1.32 -16.72 1.36
C LYS A 487 1.77 -15.44 0.63
N SER A 488 1.40 -14.27 1.14
CA SER A 488 1.67 -12.98 0.52
C SER A 488 2.83 -12.28 1.20
N ASN A 489 3.75 -11.73 0.41
CA ASN A 489 4.93 -11.00 0.87
C ASN A 489 4.76 -9.52 0.52
N MET A 490 4.35 -8.72 1.50
CA MET A 490 4.12 -7.29 1.33
C MET A 490 5.41 -6.52 1.57
N LYS A 491 5.95 -5.79 0.59
CA LYS A 491 7.06 -4.87 0.90
C LYS A 491 6.54 -3.66 1.67
N LEU A 492 7.16 -3.42 2.83
CA LEU A 492 6.85 -2.30 3.69
C LEU A 492 7.49 -1.03 3.14
N PRO A 493 6.94 0.16 3.44
CA PRO A 493 7.57 1.44 3.12
C PRO A 493 8.71 1.73 4.11
N LEU A 494 9.45 0.70 4.52
CA LEU A 494 10.54 0.77 5.48
C LEU A 494 11.86 0.50 4.75
N GLU A 495 12.86 1.25 5.15
CA GLU A 495 14.24 1.08 4.69
C GLU A 495 15.14 1.05 5.92
N GLU A 496 16.20 0.27 5.85
CA GLU A 496 17.25 0.27 6.86
C GLU A 496 18.64 0.21 6.24
N GLN A 497 19.61 0.75 6.98
CA GLN A 497 21.01 0.78 6.60
C GLN A 497 21.86 0.64 7.86
N PHE A 498 22.88 -0.22 7.80
CA PHE A 498 23.89 -0.40 8.83
C PHE A 498 25.24 0.00 8.24
N ASP A 499 25.84 1.07 8.76
CA ASP A 499 27.19 1.48 8.38
C ASP A 499 28.16 1.11 9.49
N MET A 500 29.05 0.16 9.24
CA MET A 500 30.03 -0.34 10.20
C MET A 500 31.44 0.10 9.83
N LYS A 501 32.20 0.52 10.85
CA LYS A 501 33.60 0.89 10.73
C LYS A 501 34.40 0.41 11.93
N GLN A 502 35.67 0.12 11.71
CA GLN A 502 36.64 -0.06 12.79
C GLN A 502 37.17 1.30 13.25
N LEU A 503 37.36 1.43 14.57
CA LEU A 503 38.02 2.58 15.20
C LEU A 503 39.50 2.26 15.44
N ASP A 504 40.32 3.29 15.65
CA ASP A 504 41.78 3.16 15.82
C ASP A 504 42.17 2.27 17.01
N ASN A 505 41.32 2.19 18.03
CA ASN A 505 41.49 1.33 19.20
C ASN A 505 41.04 -0.14 18.99
N GLY A 506 40.77 -0.54 17.74
CA GLY A 506 40.31 -1.89 17.41
C GLY A 506 38.84 -2.19 17.70
N CYS A 507 38.12 -1.29 18.38
CA CYS A 507 36.67 -1.42 18.59
C CYS A 507 35.91 -1.19 17.28
N LEU A 508 34.72 -1.79 17.15
CA LEU A 508 33.84 -1.52 16.02
C LEU A 508 32.74 -0.56 16.43
N GLN A 509 32.31 0.24 15.47
CA GLN A 509 31.14 1.08 15.60
C GLN A 509 30.22 0.82 14.42
N ALA A 510 28.94 0.56 14.70
CA ALA A 510 27.91 0.42 13.68
C ALA A 510 26.81 1.45 13.89
N LEU A 511 26.41 2.12 12.81
CA LEU A 511 25.30 3.05 12.79
C LEU A 511 24.15 2.42 12.02
N HIS A 512 23.08 2.06 12.73
CA HIS A 512 21.84 1.58 12.13
C HIS A 512 20.85 2.73 12.01
N GLN A 513 20.39 2.98 10.80
CA GLN A 513 19.39 4.00 10.49
C GLN A 513 18.18 3.35 9.85
N MET A 514 16.99 3.76 10.25
CA MET A 514 15.73 3.31 9.64
C MET A 514 14.87 4.48 9.19
N TRP A 515 14.22 4.29 8.04
CA TRP A 515 13.32 5.24 7.43
C TRP A 515 11.94 4.61 7.21
N ILE A 516 10.91 5.44 7.28
CA ILE A 516 9.56 5.10 6.83
C ILE A 516 9.14 6.13 5.78
N PHE A 517 8.72 5.69 4.60
CA PHE A 517 8.52 6.56 3.43
C PHE A 517 9.71 7.52 3.18
N SER A 518 10.93 7.00 3.32
CA SER A 518 12.19 7.76 3.23
C SER A 518 12.36 8.88 4.27
N LEU A 519 11.49 8.99 5.28
CA LEU A 519 11.65 9.88 6.42
C LEU A 519 12.36 9.15 7.57
N PRO A 520 13.50 9.66 8.08
CA PRO A 520 14.22 9.00 9.16
C PRO A 520 13.39 9.04 10.45
N PHE A 521 13.19 7.88 11.07
CA PHE A 521 12.41 7.78 12.31
C PHE A 521 13.18 7.15 13.47
N LEU A 522 14.23 6.37 13.19
CA LEU A 522 15.02 5.66 14.19
C LEU A 522 16.50 5.61 13.79
N ARG A 523 17.36 5.84 14.77
CA ARG A 523 18.81 5.68 14.67
C ARG A 523 19.31 4.91 15.89
N ILE A 524 20.09 3.87 15.69
CA ILE A 524 20.74 3.12 16.74
C ILE A 524 22.24 3.16 16.49
N LYS A 525 23.01 3.63 17.47
CA LYS A 525 24.46 3.55 17.45
C LYS A 525 24.88 2.34 18.28
N TYR A 526 25.67 1.45 17.69
CA TYR A 526 26.26 0.32 18.36
C TYR A 526 27.75 0.56 18.54
N ASP A 527 28.24 0.38 19.77
CA ASP A 527 29.66 0.27 20.07
C ASP A 527 29.91 -1.22 20.40
N ILE A 528 30.80 -1.87 19.65
CA ILE A 528 31.03 -3.32 19.69
C ILE A 528 32.47 -3.59 20.10
N LYS A 529 32.66 -4.44 21.12
CA LYS A 529 33.97 -4.74 21.70
C LYS A 529 34.20 -6.24 21.73
N LYS A 530 35.40 -6.70 21.36
CA LYS A 530 35.77 -8.11 21.50
C LYS A 530 36.01 -8.44 22.97
N LYS A 531 35.42 -9.52 23.47
CA LYS A 531 35.61 -10.03 24.84
C LYS A 531 37.09 -10.39 25.01
N GLY A 532 37.70 -9.94 26.09
CA GLY A 532 39.10 -10.22 26.40
C GLY A 532 40.12 -9.18 25.92
N ASN A 533 39.73 -8.18 25.12
CA ASN A 533 40.52 -6.96 24.96
C ASN A 533 40.26 -6.05 26.18
N LEU A 534 40.98 -6.30 27.28
CA LEU A 534 41.15 -5.30 28.32
C LEU A 534 41.89 -4.11 27.67
N VAL A 535 41.26 -2.94 27.70
CA VAL A 535 41.94 -1.66 27.39
C VAL A 535 42.88 -1.33 28.53
#